data_AF-A0A7C6WRH2-F1
#
_entry.id   AF-A0A7C6WRH2-F1
#
_cell.length_a   1.000
_cell.length_b   1.000
_cell.length_c   1.000
_cell.angle_alpha   90.00
_cell.angle_beta   90.00
_cell.angle_gamma   90.00
#
_symmetry.space_group_name_H-M   'P 1'
#
loop_
_entity.id
_entity.type
_entity.pdbx_description
1 polymer ?
#
loop_
_entity_poly.entity_id
_entity_poly.type
_entity_poly.pdbx_seq_one_letter_code
_entity_poly.pdbx_strand_id
1 'polypeptide(L)'
;AHGAGLAVVFPNWIKYVMDTNIPRFAQFAVRVWNCEMNFDNPKATALQGGDKLQAFFKSIGMPLTFADIGAKKEDIPLLTRKARCDSEGLLGGFVRLTKEDIAQIYRMCL
;
A
#
# COMPACT_ATOMS: atom_id res chain seq x y z
N ALA A 1 14.43 3.09 10.96
CA ALA A 1 13.34 4.05 11.29
C ALA A 1 12.00 3.46 10.85
N HIS A 2 10.93 3.61 11.65
CA HIS A 2 9.62 2.99 11.37
C HIS A 2 8.90 3.59 10.14
N GLY A 3 8.93 4.92 9.97
CA GLY A 3 8.22 5.61 8.89
C GLY A 3 8.72 5.30 7.48
N ALA A 4 10.02 4.99 7.32
CA ALA A 4 10.60 4.61 6.03
C ALA A 4 9.96 3.33 5.45
N GLY A 5 9.78 2.30 6.29
CA GLY A 5 9.10 1.08 5.85
C GLY A 5 7.63 1.32 5.50
N LEU A 6 6.95 2.19 6.23
CA LEU A 6 5.56 2.54 5.94
C LEU A 6 5.42 3.27 4.59
N ALA A 7 6.32 4.21 4.27
CA ALA A 7 6.29 4.94 3.01
C ALA A 7 6.43 4.02 1.79
N VAL A 8 7.20 2.95 1.91
CA VAL A 8 7.37 1.93 0.87
C VAL A 8 6.13 1.03 0.74
N VAL A 9 5.58 0.55 1.86
CA VAL A 9 4.50 -0.45 1.86
C VAL A 9 3.13 0.16 1.62
N PHE A 10 2.82 1.32 2.21
CA PHE A 10 1.45 1.82 2.30
C PHE A 10 0.80 2.18 0.94
N PRO A 11 1.49 2.84 -0.03
CA PRO A 11 0.92 3.08 -1.34
C PRO A 11 0.60 1.78 -2.09
N ASN A 12 1.46 0.76 -1.95
CA ASN A 12 1.27 -0.55 -2.56
C ASN A 12 0.13 -1.34 -1.88
N TRP A 13 -0.01 -1.24 -0.56
CA TRP A 13 -1.16 -1.78 0.16
C TRP A 13 -2.48 -1.17 -0.33
N ILE A 14 -2.55 0.16 -0.51
CA ILE A 14 -3.73 0.83 -1.07
C ILE A 14 -4.08 0.23 -2.45
N LYS A 15 -3.09 0.13 -3.33
CA LYS A 15 -3.24 -0.46 -4.68
C LYS A 15 -3.76 -1.90 -4.63
N TYR A 16 -3.27 -2.69 -3.68
CA TYR A 16 -3.68 -4.09 -3.50
C TYR A 16 -5.12 -4.23 -3.00
N VAL A 17 -5.53 -3.42 -2.01
CA VAL A 17 -6.80 -3.62 -1.30
C VAL A 17 -7.95 -2.78 -1.83
N MET A 18 -7.71 -1.83 -2.75
CA MET A 18 -8.72 -0.83 -3.10
C MET A 18 -10.03 -1.40 -3.64
N ASP A 19 -9.98 -2.55 -4.30
CA ASP A 19 -11.15 -3.22 -4.86
C ASP A 19 -12.15 -3.66 -3.78
N THR A 20 -11.72 -3.78 -2.53
CA THR A 20 -12.63 -4.08 -1.40
C THR A 20 -13.59 -2.93 -1.08
N ASN A 21 -13.21 -1.68 -1.41
CA ASN A 21 -14.07 -0.51 -1.22
C ASN A 21 -13.62 0.67 -2.10
N ILE A 22 -13.84 0.56 -3.40
CA ILE A 22 -13.48 1.59 -4.38
C ILE A 22 -14.01 2.99 -3.98
N PRO A 23 -15.28 3.16 -3.54
CA PRO A 23 -15.79 4.47 -3.15
C PRO A 23 -14.99 5.14 -2.02
N ARG A 24 -14.52 4.37 -1.03
CA ARG A 24 -13.69 4.90 0.06
C ARG A 24 -12.36 5.44 -0.45
N PHE A 25 -11.70 4.73 -1.37
CA PHE A 25 -10.41 5.15 -1.91
C PHE A 25 -10.55 6.27 -2.95
N ALA A 26 -11.62 6.30 -3.74
CA ALA A 26 -11.95 7.44 -4.59
C ALA A 26 -12.21 8.70 -3.75
N GLN A 27 -12.96 8.58 -2.65
CA GLN A 27 -13.17 9.68 -1.72
C GLN A 27 -11.86 10.18 -1.10
N PHE A 28 -10.94 9.29 -0.73
CA PHE A 28 -9.60 9.66 -0.27
C PHE A 28 -8.85 10.49 -1.32
N ALA A 29 -8.83 10.03 -2.57
CA ALA A 29 -8.19 10.74 -3.67
C ALA A 29 -8.77 12.15 -3.87
N VAL A 30 -10.09 12.29 -3.88
CA VAL A 30 -10.76 13.58 -4.05
C VAL A 30 -10.52 14.49 -2.86
N ARG A 31 -10.78 14.03 -1.63
CA ARG A 31 -10.79 14.91 -0.44
C ARG A 31 -9.41 15.27 0.09
N VAL A 32 -8.41 14.39 -0.10
CA VAL A 32 -7.05 14.61 0.44
C VAL A 32 -6.12 15.15 -0.64
N TRP A 33 -6.26 14.67 -1.88
CA TRP A 33 -5.35 14.99 -2.97
C TRP A 33 -5.97 15.87 -4.05
N ASN A 34 -7.22 16.30 -3.87
CA ASN A 34 -7.95 17.13 -4.81
C ASN A 34 -7.99 16.54 -6.23
N CYS A 35 -8.02 15.20 -6.33
CA CYS A 35 -8.26 14.52 -7.60
C CYS A 35 -9.69 14.79 -8.09
N GLU A 36 -9.86 14.88 -9.41
CA GLU A 36 -11.19 14.95 -10.00
C GLU A 36 -11.87 13.59 -9.94
N MET A 37 -13.15 13.58 -9.56
CA MET A 37 -13.92 12.34 -9.49
C MET A 37 -14.33 11.87 -10.89
N ASN A 38 -13.83 10.71 -11.30
CA ASN A 38 -14.35 9.99 -12.45
C ASN A 38 -15.54 9.11 -12.01
N PHE A 39 -16.76 9.54 -12.33
CA PHE A 39 -17.99 8.83 -11.97
C PHE A 39 -18.21 7.55 -12.79
N ASP A 40 -17.71 7.50 -14.04
CA ASP A 40 -17.81 6.32 -14.90
C ASP A 40 -16.80 5.23 -14.49
N ASN A 41 -15.66 5.65 -13.92
CA ASN A 41 -14.62 4.76 -13.41
C ASN A 41 -14.03 5.27 -12.08
N PRO A 42 -14.75 5.07 -10.95
CA PRO A 42 -14.25 5.46 -9.63
C PRO A 42 -12.92 4.80 -9.23
N LYS A 43 -12.61 3.62 -9.79
CA LYS A 43 -11.34 2.92 -9.55
C LYS A 43 -10.15 3.69 -10.11
N ALA A 44 -10.29 4.35 -11.25
CA ALA A 44 -9.25 5.23 -11.78
C ALA A 44 -8.93 6.38 -10.81
N THR A 45 -9.98 6.98 -10.23
CA THR A 45 -9.83 8.02 -9.19
C THR A 45 -9.11 7.48 -7.95
N ALA A 46 -9.49 6.28 -7.48
CA ALA A 46 -8.84 5.61 -6.36
C ALA A 46 -7.34 5.33 -6.60
N LEU A 47 -6.99 4.85 -7.80
CA LEU A 47 -5.59 4.63 -8.21
C LEU A 47 -4.78 5.93 -8.17
N GLN A 48 -5.36 7.02 -8.70
CA GLN A 48 -4.73 8.34 -8.68
C GLN A 48 -4.41 8.82 -7.26
N GLY A 49 -5.29 8.54 -6.28
CA GLY A 49 -5.02 8.85 -4.87
C GLY A 49 -3.80 8.11 -4.31
N GLY A 50 -3.62 6.83 -4.68
CA GLY A 50 -2.44 6.05 -4.31
C GLY A 50 -1.16 6.62 -4.94
N ASP A 51 -1.22 7.04 -6.20
CA ASP A 51 -0.09 7.65 -6.91
C ASP A 51 0.28 9.04 -6.35
N LYS A 52 -0.71 9.85 -5.97
CA LYS A 52 -0.48 11.15 -5.30
C LYS A 52 0.20 10.98 -3.95
N LEU A 53 -0.19 9.96 -3.18
CA LEU A 53 0.48 9.62 -1.93
C LEU A 53 1.94 9.20 -2.13
N GLN A 54 2.22 8.37 -3.14
CA GLN A 54 3.58 7.96 -3.49
C GLN A 54 4.43 9.16 -3.94
N ALA A 55 3.85 10.05 -4.76
CA ALA A 55 4.51 11.28 -5.19
C ALA A 55 4.79 12.23 -4.01
N PHE A 56 3.89 12.32 -3.04
CA PHE A 56 4.13 13.08 -1.82
C PHE A 56 5.31 12.51 -1.02
N PHE A 57 5.35 11.20 -0.76
CA PHE A 57 6.50 10.58 -0.08
C PHE A 57 7.81 10.85 -0.82
N LYS A 58 7.81 10.77 -2.15
CA LYS A 58 8.97 11.17 -2.97
C LYS A 58 9.39 12.62 -2.71
N SER A 59 8.43 13.54 -2.70
CA SER A 59 8.70 14.98 -2.58
C SER A 59 9.31 15.38 -1.24
N ILE A 60 9.07 14.60 -0.18
CA ILE A 60 9.64 14.83 1.15
C ILE A 60 10.86 13.94 1.43
N GLY A 61 11.43 13.30 0.41
CA GLY A 61 12.65 12.49 0.52
C GLY A 61 12.47 11.13 1.20
N MET A 62 11.24 10.59 1.22
CA MET A 62 10.99 9.25 1.76
C MET A 62 11.29 8.17 0.70
N PRO A 63 11.74 6.98 1.15
CA PRO A 63 11.98 5.85 0.25
C PRO A 63 10.65 5.31 -0.31
N LEU A 64 10.71 4.74 -1.51
CA LEU A 64 9.52 4.25 -2.22
C LEU A 64 9.61 2.76 -2.56
N THR A 65 10.80 2.18 -2.50
CA THR A 65 11.08 0.78 -2.85
C THR A 65 11.85 0.06 -1.74
N PHE A 66 11.87 -1.27 -1.80
CA PHE A 66 12.72 -2.09 -0.93
C PHE A 66 14.20 -1.80 -1.15
N ALA A 67 14.62 -1.54 -2.39
CA ALA A 67 15.99 -1.18 -2.70
C ALA A 67 16.44 0.10 -1.97
N ASP A 68 15.56 1.11 -1.87
CA ASP A 68 15.85 2.38 -1.17
C ASP A 68 16.14 2.19 0.33
N ILE A 69 15.63 1.10 0.93
CA ILE A 69 15.83 0.77 2.35
C ILE A 69 16.77 -0.43 2.56
N GLY A 70 17.44 -0.89 1.49
CA GLY A 70 18.40 -2.00 1.53
C GLY A 70 17.78 -3.40 1.65
N ALA A 71 16.48 -3.53 1.40
CA ALA A 71 15.79 -4.82 1.33
C ALA A 71 15.78 -5.38 -0.09
N LYS A 72 15.69 -6.70 -0.21
CA LYS A 72 15.71 -7.42 -1.48
C LYS A 72 14.57 -8.44 -1.59
N LYS A 73 14.39 -8.98 -2.78
CA LYS A 73 13.37 -10.02 -3.05
C LYS A 73 13.55 -11.25 -2.17
N GLU A 74 14.80 -11.61 -1.86
CA GLU A 74 15.15 -12.76 -1.03
C GLU A 74 14.74 -12.57 0.43
N ASP A 75 14.50 -11.33 0.88
CA ASP A 75 14.05 -11.01 2.24
C ASP A 75 12.55 -11.24 2.44
N ILE A 76 11.75 -11.28 1.36
CA ILE A 76 10.28 -11.36 1.42
C ILE A 76 9.80 -12.55 2.27
N PRO A 77 10.33 -13.79 2.13
CA PRO A 77 9.92 -14.90 2.98
C PRO A 77 10.19 -14.64 4.48
N LEU A 78 11.31 -14.00 4.82
CA LEU A 78 11.64 -13.65 6.20
C LEU A 78 10.71 -12.56 6.74
N LEU A 79 10.49 -11.50 5.96
CA LEU A 79 9.62 -10.38 6.32
C LEU A 79 8.17 -10.84 6.52
N THR A 80 7.67 -11.72 5.64
CA THR A 80 6.32 -12.29 5.73
C THR A 80 6.17 -13.17 6.96
N ARG A 81 7.18 -13.99 7.31
CA ARG A 81 7.17 -14.78 8.55
C ARG A 81 7.16 -13.92 9.80
N LYS A 82 7.82 -12.76 9.77
CA LYS A 82 7.88 -11.80 10.89
C LYS A 82 6.61 -10.95 11.04
N ALA A 83 5.73 -10.92 10.04
CA ALA A 83 4.44 -10.24 10.16
C ALA A 83 3.61 -10.91 11.27
N ARG A 84 3.16 -10.11 12.23
CA ARG A 84 2.40 -10.59 13.39
C ARG A 84 0.94 -10.77 13.03
N CYS A 85 0.59 -11.95 12.55
CA CYS A 85 -0.79 -12.34 12.37
C CYS A 85 -1.45 -12.69 13.72
N ASP A 86 -2.77 -12.61 13.76
CA ASP A 86 -3.57 -13.11 14.89
C ASP A 86 -3.69 -14.65 14.90
N SER A 87 -4.53 -15.19 15.78
CA SER A 87 -4.75 -16.62 15.94
C SER A 87 -5.31 -17.32 14.71
N GLU A 88 -5.93 -16.58 13.78
CA GLU A 88 -6.46 -17.12 12.52
C GLU A 88 -5.41 -17.06 11.39
N GLY A 89 -4.21 -16.56 11.68
CA GLY A 89 -3.17 -16.37 10.67
C GLY A 89 -3.39 -15.14 9.79
N LEU A 90 -4.27 -14.22 10.18
CA LEU A 90 -4.62 -13.03 9.41
C LEU A 90 -4.02 -11.75 10.02
N LEU A 91 -3.77 -10.76 9.17
CA LEU A 91 -3.30 -9.42 9.55
C LEU A 91 -4.27 -8.36 9.05
N GLY A 92 -4.55 -7.36 9.90
CA GLY A 92 -5.29 -6.16 9.51
C GLY A 92 -6.74 -6.15 9.98
N GLY A 93 -7.28 -4.94 10.15
CA GLY A 93 -8.66 -4.69 10.58
C GLY A 93 -9.57 -4.13 9.48
N PHE A 94 -9.01 -3.46 8.47
CA PHE A 94 -9.79 -2.97 7.33
C PHE A 94 -10.00 -4.05 6.27
N VAL A 95 -8.92 -4.72 5.88
CA VAL A 95 -8.93 -5.94 5.08
C VAL A 95 -8.13 -6.99 5.84
N ARG A 96 -8.67 -8.20 5.90
CA ARG A 96 -8.02 -9.35 6.53
C ARG A 96 -7.07 -9.97 5.50
N LEU A 97 -5.77 -9.88 5.75
CA LEU A 97 -4.72 -10.32 4.82
C LEU A 97 -4.06 -11.61 5.31
N THR A 98 -3.91 -12.56 4.41
CA THR A 98 -3.10 -13.77 4.60
C THR A 98 -1.61 -13.47 4.49
N LYS A 99 -0.75 -14.43 4.84
CA LYS A 99 0.70 -14.30 4.60
C LYS A 99 1.01 -14.20 3.11
N GLU A 100 0.24 -14.87 2.28
CA GLU A 100 0.36 -14.83 0.83
C GLU A 100 0.06 -13.41 0.31
N ASP A 101 -0.99 -12.77 0.80
CA ASP A 101 -1.32 -11.37 0.47
C ASP A 101 -0.20 -10.41 0.89
N ILE A 102 0.31 -10.57 2.11
CA ILE A 102 1.43 -9.76 2.62
C ILE A 102 2.66 -9.93 1.73
N ALA A 103 2.97 -11.16 1.31
CA ALA A 103 4.07 -11.43 0.39
C ALA A 103 3.84 -10.79 -0.99
N GLN A 104 2.60 -10.76 -1.50
CA GLN A 104 2.29 -10.06 -2.76
C GLN A 104 2.48 -8.55 -2.62
N ILE A 105 2.02 -7.94 -1.54
CA ILE A 105 2.23 -6.52 -1.28
C ILE A 105 3.73 -6.20 -1.20
N TYR A 106 4.52 -7.05 -0.54
CA TYR A 106 5.98 -6.88 -0.53
C TYR A 106 6.62 -7.05 -1.90
N ARG A 107 6.09 -7.91 -2.79
CA ARG A 107 6.55 -7.99 -4.19
C ARG A 107 6.23 -6.73 -4.99
N MET A 108 5.14 -6.04 -4.68
CA MET A 108 4.82 -4.73 -5.27
C MET A 108 5.75 -3.61 -4.80
N CYS A 109 6.51 -3.84 -3.71
CA CYS A 109 7.47 -2.89 -3.17
C CYS A 109 8.90 -3.07 -3.74
N LEU A 110 9.12 -4.05 -4.61
CA LEU A 110 10.42 -4.33 -5.22
C LEU A 110 10.85 -3.24 -6.20
#